data_AF-A0A4V5PJZ0-F1
#
_entry.id   AF-A0A4V5PJZ0-F1
#
_cell.length_a   1.000
_cell.length_b   1.000
_cell.length_c   1.000
_cell.angle_alpha   90.00
_cell.angle_beta   90.00
_cell.angle_gamma   90.00
#
_symmetry.space_group_name_H-M   'P 1'
#
loop_
_entity.id
_entity.type
_entity.pdbx_description
1 polymer ?
#
loop_
_entity_poly.entity_id
_entity_poly.type
_entity_poly.pdbx_seq_one_letter_code
_entity_poly.pdbx_strand_id
1 'polypeptide(L)'
;MVLGVILLGFQNYVRERLGEELWRTIRNEAGVAERVYLPSQSYPGEELSALATSMSRMTGMSPALVLESFGDTLASDLLKVYGNLIDPRWRVLDVIVHSEELIERMAQRSGDVTPQSPVTARWGRDGEVVLVYQSHLKGCALIKGIVRGLGANLEQPVILDEGRCMLAGATACEMAVRLERTTQLTERAQGLARRLTPPAMSRSALKAALFGDRSDMPSVPPPPASSSKQEVLSAWRTETKTSPPASSVAPARISSLPAAPNLPSTPSTPPPSEGGDTSEPWRRR
;
A
#
# COMPACT_ATOMS: atom_id res chain seq x y z
N MET A 1 -10.67 7.02 7.62
CA MET A 1 -9.47 6.18 7.80
C MET A 1 -9.21 5.36 6.55
N VAL A 2 -7.98 4.91 6.33
CA VAL A 2 -7.53 4.03 5.25
C VAL A 2 -6.55 2.99 5.81
N LEU A 3 -6.57 1.76 5.30
CA LEU A 3 -5.69 0.69 5.75
C LEU A 3 -4.25 0.92 5.25
N GLY A 4 -3.25 0.67 6.10
CA GLY A 4 -1.83 0.91 5.82
C GLY A 4 -1.30 0.13 4.62
N VAL A 5 -1.89 -1.02 4.29
CA VAL A 5 -1.57 -1.75 3.04
C VAL A 5 -1.77 -0.88 1.80
N ILE A 6 -2.78 0.01 1.80
CA ILE A 6 -3.06 0.90 0.67
C ILE A 6 -1.96 1.96 0.56
N LEU A 7 -1.52 2.54 1.68
CA LEU A 7 -0.45 3.54 1.69
C LEU A 7 0.92 2.94 1.34
N LEU A 8 1.19 1.73 1.85
CA LEU A 8 2.39 0.98 1.48
C LEU A 8 2.38 0.59 -0.01
N GLY A 9 1.24 0.16 -0.53
CA GLY A 9 1.06 -0.10 -1.94
C GLY A 9 1.31 1.15 -2.79
N PHE A 10 0.83 2.32 -2.36
CA PHE A 10 1.07 3.59 -3.07
C PHE A 10 2.56 3.94 -3.10
N GLN A 11 3.25 3.77 -1.96
CA GLN A 11 4.69 3.95 -1.87
C GLN A 11 5.45 3.03 -2.84
N ASN A 12 5.11 1.74 -2.89
CA ASN A 12 5.73 0.79 -3.81
C ASN A 12 5.45 1.17 -5.27
N TYR A 13 4.19 1.47 -5.59
CA TYR A 13 3.77 1.93 -6.91
C TYR A 13 4.58 3.13 -7.42
N VAL A 14 4.78 4.15 -6.56
CA VAL A 14 5.59 5.32 -6.90
C VAL A 14 7.06 4.94 -7.07
N ARG A 15 7.63 4.16 -6.14
CA ARG A 15 9.05 3.77 -6.19
C ARG A 15 9.38 2.97 -7.44
N GLU A 16 8.52 2.04 -7.83
CA GLU A 16 8.71 1.21 -9.02
C GLU A 16 8.63 2.03 -10.31
N ARG A 17 7.71 3.00 -10.39
CA ARG A 17 7.49 3.79 -11.61
C ARG A 17 8.40 5.00 -11.74
N LEU A 18 8.66 5.69 -10.63
CA LEU A 18 9.28 7.01 -10.59
C LEU A 18 10.63 7.02 -9.85
N GLY A 19 10.94 5.97 -9.08
CA GLY A 19 12.17 5.83 -8.31
C GLY A 19 12.10 6.46 -6.91
N GLU A 20 13.10 6.12 -6.09
CA GLU A 20 13.17 6.54 -4.68
C GLU A 20 13.26 8.06 -4.49
N GLU A 21 13.91 8.77 -5.42
CA GLU A 21 14.05 10.22 -5.35
C GLU A 21 12.69 10.92 -5.44
N LEU A 22 11.89 10.54 -6.44
CA LEU A 22 10.57 11.11 -6.62
C LEU A 22 9.62 10.70 -5.50
N TRP A 23 9.75 9.48 -4.96
CA TRP A 23 9.01 9.10 -3.74
C TRP A 23 9.33 10.05 -2.57
N ARG A 24 10.61 10.38 -2.33
CA ARG A 24 11.02 11.33 -1.28
C ARG A 24 10.41 12.72 -1.51
N THR A 25 10.39 13.23 -2.74
CA THR A 25 9.71 14.49 -3.03
C THR A 25 8.20 14.39 -2.76
N ILE A 26 7.55 13.32 -3.24
CA ILE A 26 6.11 13.13 -3.13
C ILE A 26 5.65 13.12 -1.67
N ARG A 27 6.31 12.31 -0.83
CA ARG A 27 5.96 12.19 0.60
C ARG A 27 6.25 13.47 1.39
N ASN A 28 7.27 14.24 1.00
CA ASN A 28 7.58 15.52 1.62
C ASN A 28 6.49 16.54 1.30
N GLU A 29 6.12 16.69 0.03
CA GLU A 29 5.05 17.60 -0.39
C GLU A 29 3.67 17.20 0.14
N ALA A 30 3.44 15.91 0.39
CA ALA A 30 2.22 15.40 0.99
C ALA A 30 2.18 15.54 2.53
N GLY A 31 3.24 16.05 3.15
CA GLY A 31 3.31 16.23 4.62
C GLY A 31 3.52 14.94 5.41
N VAL A 32 4.00 13.86 4.78
CA VAL A 32 4.19 12.52 5.37
C VAL A 32 5.65 12.04 5.27
N ALA A 33 6.59 12.99 5.33
CA ALA A 33 8.03 12.78 5.14
C ALA A 33 8.66 11.70 6.05
N GLU A 34 8.21 11.59 7.29
CA GLU A 34 8.74 10.65 8.31
C GLU A 34 7.82 9.44 8.52
N ARG A 35 6.71 9.35 7.76
CA ARG A 35 5.68 8.34 8.01
C ARG A 35 6.16 6.93 7.63
N VAL A 36 5.95 5.97 8.53
CA VAL A 36 6.14 4.54 8.27
C VAL A 36 4.78 3.86 8.38
N TYR A 37 4.39 3.15 7.32
CA TYR A 37 3.10 2.48 7.23
C TYR A 37 3.22 0.99 7.57
N LEU A 38 2.34 0.52 8.44
CA LEU A 38 2.19 -0.89 8.79
C LEU A 38 0.91 -1.43 8.14
N PRO A 39 0.95 -2.59 7.44
CA PRO A 39 -0.18 -3.06 6.63
C PRO A 39 -1.51 -3.18 7.38
N SER A 40 -1.49 -3.59 8.65
CA SER A 40 -2.67 -3.82 9.48
C SER A 40 -3.14 -2.59 10.27
N GLN A 41 -2.45 -1.44 10.18
CA GLN A 41 -2.85 -0.23 10.90
C GLN A 41 -3.72 0.69 10.04
N SER A 42 -4.55 1.48 10.69
CA SER A 42 -5.40 2.49 10.05
C SER A 42 -4.78 3.88 10.15
N TYR A 43 -4.88 4.64 9.06
CA TYR A 43 -4.32 5.99 8.90
C TYR A 43 -5.41 6.98 8.44
N PRO A 44 -5.21 8.30 8.60
CA PRO A 44 -6.10 9.30 7.99
C PRO A 44 -6.16 9.10 6.47
N GLY A 45 -7.36 9.13 5.89
CA GLY A 45 -7.50 8.88 4.45
C GLY A 45 -7.06 10.06 3.60
N GLU A 46 -6.96 11.24 4.21
CA GLU A 46 -6.41 12.47 3.66
C GLU A 46 -4.96 12.28 3.23
N GLU A 47 -4.18 11.43 3.92
CA GLU A 47 -2.79 11.13 3.55
C GLU A 47 -2.71 10.53 2.13
N LEU A 48 -3.60 9.61 1.78
CA LEU A 48 -3.65 9.02 0.44
C LEU A 48 -4.01 10.08 -0.63
N SER A 49 -4.96 10.96 -0.32
CA SER A 49 -5.36 12.03 -1.24
C SER A 49 -4.24 13.06 -1.46
N ALA A 50 -3.46 13.37 -0.41
CA ALA A 50 -2.32 14.26 -0.48
C ALA A 50 -1.19 13.66 -1.31
N LEU A 51 -0.89 12.37 -1.11
CA LEU A 51 0.09 11.61 -1.90
C LEU A 51 -0.30 11.55 -3.39
N ALA A 52 -1.56 11.25 -3.70
CA ALA A 52 -2.05 11.22 -5.08
C ALA A 52 -2.00 12.61 -5.75
N THR A 53 -2.34 13.67 -5.00
CA THR A 53 -2.26 15.06 -5.49
C THR A 53 -0.81 15.48 -5.74
N SER A 54 0.10 15.08 -4.86
CA SER A 54 1.53 15.33 -5.01
C SER A 54 2.10 14.63 -6.26
N MET A 55 1.79 13.35 -6.45
CA MET A 55 2.17 12.62 -7.66
C MET A 55 1.53 13.22 -8.93
N SER A 56 0.29 13.69 -8.85
CA SER A 56 -0.40 14.36 -9.96
C SER A 56 0.37 15.59 -10.44
N ARG A 57 0.87 16.44 -9.53
CA ARG A 57 1.71 17.60 -9.89
C ARG A 57 3.00 17.19 -10.60
N MET A 58 3.65 16.13 -10.14
CA MET A 58 4.94 15.69 -10.71
C MET A 58 4.81 15.00 -12.07
N THR A 59 3.68 14.34 -12.33
CA THR A 59 3.46 13.53 -13.53
C THR A 59 2.60 14.22 -14.59
N GLY A 60 1.87 15.28 -14.21
CA GLY A 60 0.85 15.91 -15.05
C GLY A 60 -0.44 15.08 -15.21
N MET A 61 -0.52 13.89 -14.61
CA MET A 61 -1.73 13.08 -14.59
C MET A 61 -2.75 13.71 -13.64
N SER A 62 -4.05 13.57 -13.92
CA SER A 62 -5.08 13.97 -12.95
C SER A 62 -5.05 13.07 -11.71
N PRO A 63 -5.44 13.57 -10.51
CA PRO A 63 -5.47 12.73 -9.31
C PRO A 63 -6.35 11.48 -9.47
N ALA A 64 -7.44 11.59 -10.24
CA ALA A 64 -8.29 10.44 -10.56
C ALA A 64 -7.54 9.37 -11.36
N LEU A 65 -6.80 9.75 -12.41
CA LEU A 65 -6.00 8.81 -13.20
C LEU A 65 -4.87 8.19 -12.37
N VAL A 66 -4.23 8.97 -11.49
CA VAL A 66 -3.22 8.45 -10.55
C VAL A 66 -3.82 7.36 -9.67
N LEU A 67 -4.96 7.64 -9.02
CA LEU A 67 -5.63 6.69 -8.12
C LEU A 67 -6.14 5.45 -8.86
N GLU A 68 -6.67 5.62 -10.07
CA GLU A 68 -7.17 4.52 -10.89
C GLU A 68 -6.04 3.61 -11.37
N SER A 69 -4.92 4.17 -11.86
CA SER A 69 -3.74 3.39 -12.25
C SER A 69 -3.04 2.75 -11.04
N PHE A 70 -3.07 3.40 -9.88
CA PHE A 70 -2.56 2.83 -8.65
C PHE A 70 -3.42 1.65 -8.19
N GLY A 71 -4.75 1.82 -8.15
CA GLY A 71 -5.69 0.79 -7.72
C GLY A 71 -5.55 -0.50 -8.51
N ASP A 72 -5.30 -0.40 -9.82
CA ASP A 72 -5.05 -1.55 -10.70
C ASP A 72 -3.84 -2.38 -10.22
N THR A 73 -2.73 -1.72 -9.89
CA THR A 73 -1.54 -2.39 -9.34
C THR A 73 -1.74 -2.90 -7.90
N LEU A 74 -2.51 -2.16 -7.10
CA LEU A 74 -2.78 -2.49 -5.70
C LEU A 74 -3.56 -3.80 -5.56
N ALA A 75 -4.36 -4.18 -6.54
CA ALA A 75 -5.19 -5.39 -6.49
C ALA A 75 -4.37 -6.67 -6.20
N SER A 76 -3.16 -6.80 -6.77
CA SER A 76 -2.25 -7.93 -6.47
C SER A 76 -1.89 -7.99 -4.99
N ASP A 77 -1.59 -6.85 -4.37
CA ASP A 77 -1.21 -6.80 -2.97
C ASP A 77 -2.40 -7.05 -2.05
N LEU A 78 -3.59 -6.58 -2.45
CA LEU A 78 -4.83 -6.91 -1.75
C LEU A 78 -5.13 -8.41 -1.82
N LEU A 79 -4.95 -9.07 -2.97
CA LEU A 79 -5.14 -10.52 -3.07
C LEU A 79 -4.19 -11.30 -2.15
N LYS A 80 -2.94 -10.83 -1.97
CA LYS A 80 -1.99 -11.45 -1.01
C LYS A 80 -2.47 -11.28 0.43
N VAL A 81 -2.96 -10.10 0.80
CA VAL A 81 -3.41 -9.80 2.16
C VAL A 81 -4.72 -10.49 2.51
N TYR A 82 -5.68 -10.47 1.58
CA TYR A 82 -7.01 -11.04 1.77
C TYR A 82 -7.10 -12.51 1.36
N GLY A 83 -6.04 -13.11 0.78
CA GLY A 83 -6.07 -14.46 0.21
C GLY A 83 -6.60 -15.53 1.15
N ASN A 84 -6.26 -15.47 2.45
CA ASN A 84 -6.75 -16.41 3.46
C ASN A 84 -8.23 -16.22 3.85
N LEU A 85 -8.88 -15.18 3.35
CA LEU A 85 -10.31 -14.89 3.53
C LEU A 85 -11.13 -15.16 2.26
N ILE A 86 -10.46 -15.28 1.11
CA ILE A 86 -11.09 -15.51 -0.20
C ILE A 86 -11.29 -17.01 -0.39
N ASP A 87 -12.51 -17.42 -0.74
CA ASP A 87 -12.77 -18.80 -1.13
C ASP A 87 -12.03 -19.11 -2.45
N PRO A 88 -11.21 -20.17 -2.53
CA PRO A 88 -10.50 -20.54 -3.77
C PRO A 88 -11.39 -20.80 -4.97
N ARG A 89 -12.70 -21.03 -4.78
CA ARG A 89 -13.69 -21.23 -5.85
C ARG A 89 -14.26 -19.92 -6.38
N TRP A 90 -14.05 -18.80 -5.68
CA TRP A 90 -14.56 -17.50 -6.08
C TRP A 90 -13.89 -17.00 -7.35
N ARG A 91 -14.73 -16.45 -8.23
CA ARG A 91 -14.30 -15.69 -9.39
C ARG A 91 -14.29 -14.20 -9.06
N VAL A 92 -13.83 -13.36 -10.01
CA VAL A 92 -13.73 -11.91 -9.78
C VAL A 92 -15.03 -11.28 -9.27
N LEU A 93 -16.18 -11.65 -9.84
CA LEU A 93 -17.47 -11.09 -9.41
C LEU A 93 -17.88 -11.58 -8.02
N ASP A 94 -17.50 -12.80 -7.64
CA ASP A 94 -17.73 -13.32 -6.29
C ASP A 94 -16.86 -12.55 -5.27
N VAL A 95 -15.59 -12.31 -5.58
CA VAL A 95 -14.71 -11.48 -4.73
C VAL A 95 -15.28 -10.08 -4.54
N ILE A 96 -15.84 -9.48 -5.60
CA ILE A 96 -16.44 -8.15 -5.54
C ILE A 96 -17.74 -8.16 -4.74
N VAL A 97 -18.63 -9.14 -4.95
CA VAL A 97 -19.90 -9.20 -4.22
C VAL A 97 -19.69 -9.46 -2.73
N HIS A 98 -18.63 -10.16 -2.36
CA HIS A 98 -18.22 -10.42 -0.97
C HIS A 98 -17.25 -9.36 -0.40
N SER A 99 -17.01 -8.23 -1.10
CA SER A 99 -15.99 -7.26 -0.66
C SER A 99 -16.27 -6.63 0.70
N GLU A 100 -17.54 -6.38 1.02
CA GLU A 100 -17.98 -5.84 2.31
C GLU A 100 -17.54 -6.75 3.46
N GLU A 101 -17.93 -8.02 3.37
CA GLU A 101 -17.57 -9.06 4.34
C GLU A 101 -16.05 -9.24 4.46
N LEU A 102 -15.32 -9.22 3.34
CA LEU A 102 -13.87 -9.31 3.35
C LEU A 102 -13.22 -8.15 4.12
N ILE A 103 -13.67 -6.92 3.87
CA ILE A 103 -13.18 -5.71 4.54
C ILE A 103 -13.47 -5.78 6.04
N GLU A 104 -14.69 -6.14 6.43
CA GLU A 104 -15.09 -6.24 7.83
C GLU A 104 -14.29 -7.32 8.57
N ARG A 105 -14.13 -8.51 7.99
CA ARG A 105 -13.32 -9.59 8.58
C ARG A 105 -11.85 -9.18 8.74
N MET A 106 -11.29 -8.44 7.79
CA MET A 106 -9.92 -7.95 7.90
C MET A 106 -9.76 -6.89 8.98
N ALA A 107 -10.74 -5.99 9.12
CA ALA A 107 -10.75 -5.00 10.17
C ALA A 107 -10.87 -5.64 11.57
N GLN A 108 -11.72 -6.67 11.73
CA GLN A 108 -11.79 -7.48 12.95
C GLN A 108 -10.45 -8.14 13.31
N ARG A 109 -9.74 -8.71 12.33
CA ARG A 109 -8.38 -9.26 12.53
C ARG A 109 -7.35 -8.22 12.98
N SER A 110 -7.59 -6.96 12.65
CA SER A 110 -6.71 -5.84 13.00
C SER A 110 -7.10 -5.17 14.33
N GLY A 111 -8.11 -5.71 15.03
CA GLY A 111 -8.58 -5.20 16.32
C GLY A 111 -9.62 -4.08 16.21
N ASP A 112 -10.14 -3.79 15.02
CA ASP A 112 -11.26 -2.87 14.82
C ASP A 112 -12.59 -3.64 14.91
N VAL A 113 -13.41 -3.29 15.91
CA VAL A 113 -14.62 -4.05 16.28
C VAL A 113 -15.90 -3.42 15.70
N THR A 114 -15.81 -2.23 15.09
CA THR A 114 -16.96 -1.53 14.48
C THR A 114 -16.74 -1.09 13.03
N PRO A 115 -16.03 -1.86 12.18
CA PRO A 115 -15.76 -1.41 10.83
C PRO A 115 -17.06 -1.41 10.01
N GLN A 116 -17.48 -0.23 9.53
CA GLN A 116 -18.44 -0.15 8.44
C GLN A 116 -17.66 -0.06 7.14
N SER A 117 -17.81 -1.06 6.27
CA SER A 117 -17.21 -1.01 4.95
C SER A 117 -17.75 0.20 4.19
N PRO A 118 -16.89 1.03 3.56
CA PRO A 118 -17.35 2.10 2.68
C PRO A 118 -17.88 1.55 1.33
N VAL A 119 -17.76 0.24 1.11
CA VAL A 119 -18.16 -0.47 -0.10
C VAL A 119 -19.15 -1.56 0.25
N THR A 120 -20.29 -1.56 -0.42
CA THR A 120 -21.24 -2.67 -0.42
C THR A 120 -21.42 -3.15 -1.86
N ALA A 121 -21.76 -4.42 -2.03
CA ALA A 121 -21.96 -4.99 -3.34
C ALA A 121 -23.08 -6.02 -3.33
N ARG A 122 -23.81 -6.10 -4.43
CA ARG A 122 -24.89 -7.09 -4.59
C ARG A 122 -24.98 -7.53 -6.04
N TRP A 123 -25.54 -8.71 -6.26
CA TRP A 123 -25.93 -9.13 -7.60
C TRP A 123 -26.98 -8.16 -8.18
N GLY A 124 -26.74 -7.76 -9.42
CA GLY A 124 -27.63 -6.97 -10.25
C GLY A 124 -28.46 -7.86 -11.18
N ARG A 125 -28.92 -7.28 -12.29
CA ARG A 125 -29.59 -8.04 -13.35
C ARG A 125 -28.53 -8.64 -14.29
N ASP A 126 -28.90 -9.67 -15.04
CA ASP A 126 -28.05 -10.23 -16.10
C ASP A 126 -26.66 -10.71 -15.64
N GLY A 127 -26.52 -11.07 -14.36
CA GLY A 127 -25.27 -11.58 -13.79
C GLY A 127 -24.19 -10.50 -13.55
N GLU A 128 -24.54 -9.22 -13.57
CA GLU A 128 -23.64 -8.14 -13.14
C GLU A 128 -23.58 -8.04 -11.61
N VAL A 129 -22.54 -7.40 -11.09
CA VAL A 129 -22.46 -6.96 -9.68
C VAL A 129 -22.60 -5.46 -9.63
N VAL A 130 -23.54 -4.96 -8.82
CA VAL A 130 -23.68 -3.54 -8.54
C VAL A 130 -22.89 -3.23 -7.28
N LEU A 131 -21.81 -2.48 -7.45
CA LEU A 131 -20.96 -1.99 -6.37
C LEU A 131 -21.38 -0.57 -5.98
N VAL A 132 -21.64 -0.35 -4.71
CA VAL A 132 -21.98 0.94 -4.12
C VAL A 132 -20.85 1.38 -3.22
N TYR A 133 -20.35 2.60 -3.43
CA TYR A 133 -19.30 3.20 -2.62
C TYR A 133 -19.76 4.52 -2.01
N GLN A 134 -19.59 4.65 -0.70
CA GLN A 134 -19.91 5.87 0.03
C GLN A 134 -18.81 6.18 1.04
N SER A 135 -18.08 7.27 0.81
CA SER A 135 -17.07 7.76 1.75
C SER A 135 -16.70 9.21 1.46
N HIS A 136 -16.39 9.95 2.53
CA HIS A 136 -15.86 11.31 2.42
C HIS A 136 -14.54 11.40 1.65
N LEU A 137 -13.79 10.30 1.56
CA LEU A 137 -12.52 10.25 0.81
C LEU A 137 -12.71 10.35 -0.70
N LYS A 138 -13.95 10.17 -1.21
CA LYS A 138 -14.29 10.22 -2.65
C LYS A 138 -13.35 9.38 -3.54
N GLY A 139 -12.85 8.25 -3.01
CA GLY A 139 -11.90 7.34 -3.65
C GLY A 139 -12.50 6.42 -4.74
N CYS A 140 -13.55 6.85 -5.44
CA CYS A 140 -14.19 6.05 -6.48
C CYS A 140 -13.23 5.66 -7.62
N ALA A 141 -12.29 6.53 -7.98
CA ALA A 141 -11.25 6.22 -8.97
C ALA A 141 -10.33 5.09 -8.51
N LEU A 142 -9.95 5.06 -7.23
CA LEU A 142 -9.17 3.97 -6.65
C LEU A 142 -9.93 2.65 -6.74
N ILE A 143 -11.22 2.64 -6.40
CA ILE A 143 -12.07 1.46 -6.45
C ILE A 143 -12.21 0.93 -7.88
N LYS A 144 -12.41 1.82 -8.86
CA LYS A 144 -12.40 1.44 -10.29
C LYS A 144 -11.08 0.76 -10.67
N GLY A 145 -9.95 1.31 -10.21
CA GLY A 145 -8.63 0.71 -10.38
C GLY A 145 -8.57 -0.71 -9.79
N ILE A 146 -8.90 -0.85 -8.49
CA ILE A 146 -8.86 -2.13 -7.78
C ILE A 146 -9.71 -3.18 -8.48
N VAL A 147 -10.95 -2.84 -8.86
CA VAL A 147 -11.86 -3.79 -9.52
C VAL A 147 -11.30 -4.27 -10.86
N ARG A 148 -10.69 -3.39 -11.66
CA ARG A 148 -10.02 -3.79 -12.90
C ARG A 148 -8.80 -4.66 -12.62
N GLY A 149 -7.99 -4.28 -11.64
CA GLY A 149 -6.82 -5.05 -11.23
C GLY A 149 -7.19 -6.45 -10.72
N LEU A 150 -8.29 -6.59 -9.98
CA LEU A 150 -8.80 -7.90 -9.56
C LEU A 150 -9.18 -8.75 -10.77
N GLY A 151 -9.87 -8.17 -11.75
CA GLY A 151 -10.19 -8.85 -13.01
C GLY A 151 -8.94 -9.30 -13.77
N ALA A 152 -7.91 -8.45 -13.85
CA ALA A 152 -6.65 -8.80 -14.49
C ALA A 152 -5.91 -9.93 -13.75
N ASN A 153 -5.80 -9.86 -12.43
CA ASN A 153 -5.09 -10.85 -11.61
C ASN A 153 -5.79 -12.22 -11.54
N LEU A 154 -7.11 -12.24 -11.74
CA LEU A 154 -7.92 -13.47 -11.75
C LEU A 154 -8.24 -13.94 -13.19
N GLU A 155 -7.55 -13.40 -14.19
CA GLU A 155 -7.72 -13.69 -15.62
C GLU A 155 -9.17 -13.58 -16.11
N GLN A 156 -9.93 -12.69 -15.48
CA GLN A 156 -11.35 -12.44 -15.70
C GLN A 156 -11.57 -10.93 -15.82
N PRO A 157 -11.10 -10.32 -16.92
CA PRO A 157 -11.20 -8.88 -17.14
C PRO A 157 -12.65 -8.41 -17.02
N VAL A 158 -12.82 -7.24 -16.42
CA VAL A 158 -14.12 -6.65 -16.11
C VAL A 158 -14.29 -5.28 -16.75
N ILE A 159 -15.54 -4.97 -17.05
CA ILE A 159 -16.00 -3.65 -17.47
C ILE A 159 -16.77 -3.03 -16.30
N LEU A 160 -16.53 -1.75 -16.06
CA LEU A 160 -17.29 -0.95 -15.12
C LEU A 160 -18.07 0.12 -15.88
N ASP A 161 -19.35 0.24 -15.58
CA ASP A 161 -20.22 1.32 -16.02
C ASP A 161 -20.68 2.11 -14.79
N GLU A 162 -20.22 3.37 -14.66
CA GLU A 162 -20.57 4.25 -13.53
C GLU A 162 -21.86 5.00 -13.83
N GLY A 163 -22.93 4.66 -13.12
CA GLY A 163 -24.24 5.32 -13.26
C GLY A 163 -24.38 6.56 -12.38
N ARG A 164 -23.74 6.56 -11.20
CA ARG A 164 -23.77 7.67 -10.23
C ARG A 164 -22.41 7.85 -9.58
N CYS A 165 -22.03 9.09 -9.27
CA CYS A 165 -20.73 9.41 -8.69
C CYS A 165 -20.81 10.56 -7.67
N MET A 166 -20.13 10.41 -6.53
CA MET A 166 -20.01 11.47 -5.50
C MET A 166 -19.22 12.68 -5.98
N LEU A 167 -18.35 12.51 -6.98
CA LEU A 167 -17.66 13.62 -7.63
C LEU A 167 -18.59 14.42 -8.55
N ALA A 168 -19.71 13.83 -8.98
CA ALA A 168 -20.75 14.47 -9.77
C ALA A 168 -21.96 14.93 -8.91
N GLY A 169 -21.82 14.92 -7.58
CA GLY A 169 -22.86 15.40 -6.65
C GLY A 169 -23.85 14.33 -6.13
N ALA A 170 -23.69 13.05 -6.50
CA ALA A 170 -24.49 11.99 -5.91
C ALA A 170 -24.10 11.70 -4.44
N THR A 171 -24.99 11.09 -3.67
CA THR A 171 -24.73 10.71 -2.27
C THR A 171 -23.80 9.51 -2.13
N ALA A 172 -23.77 8.64 -3.14
CA ALA A 172 -22.90 7.48 -3.27
C ALA A 172 -22.50 7.29 -4.74
N CYS A 173 -21.39 6.58 -4.97
CA CYS A 173 -21.03 6.11 -6.30
C CYS A 173 -21.68 4.74 -6.53
N GLU A 174 -22.25 4.53 -7.71
CA GLU A 174 -22.82 3.24 -8.11
C GLU A 174 -22.20 2.81 -9.44
N MET A 175 -21.61 1.63 -9.44
CA MET A 175 -20.90 1.06 -10.57
C MET A 175 -21.42 -0.35 -10.86
N ALA A 176 -21.89 -0.58 -12.07
CA ALA A 176 -22.19 -1.92 -12.56
C ALA A 176 -20.91 -2.57 -13.07
N VAL A 177 -20.58 -3.75 -12.54
CA VAL A 177 -19.40 -4.53 -12.89
C VAL A 177 -19.82 -5.80 -13.59
N ARG A 178 -19.26 -6.02 -14.79
CA ARG A 178 -19.55 -7.18 -15.63
C ARG A 178 -18.28 -7.74 -16.23
N LEU A 179 -18.27 -9.03 -16.54
CA LEU A 179 -17.16 -9.62 -17.27
C LEU A 179 -17.07 -9.01 -18.66
N GLU A 180 -15.85 -8.74 -19.10
CA GLU A 180 -15.57 -8.35 -20.46
C GLU A 180 -15.77 -9.54 -21.38
N ARG A 181 -16.68 -9.41 -22.35
CA ARG A 181 -16.91 -10.47 -23.35
C ARG A 181 -15.71 -10.55 -24.29
N THR A 182 -15.32 -11.77 -24.67
CA THR A 182 -14.11 -12.09 -25.44
C THR A 182 -13.92 -11.24 -26.71
N THR A 183 -15.00 -10.79 -27.34
CA THR A 183 -14.97 -9.95 -28.55
C THR A 183 -14.49 -8.52 -28.29
N GLN A 184 -14.66 -7.98 -27.08
CA GLN A 184 -14.25 -6.61 -26.72
C GLN A 184 -12.82 -6.52 -26.15
N LEU A 185 -12.26 -7.64 -25.68
CA LEU A 185 -10.90 -7.71 -25.14
C LEU A 185 -9.84 -7.24 -26.15
N THR A 186 -10.02 -7.58 -27.42
CA THR A 186 -9.06 -7.29 -28.48
C THR A 186 -8.98 -5.79 -28.79
N GLU A 187 -10.12 -5.09 -28.78
CA GLU A 187 -10.20 -3.66 -29.07
C GLU A 187 -9.72 -2.81 -27.88
N ARG A 188 -10.02 -3.24 -26.65
CA ARG A 188 -9.67 -2.51 -25.43
C ARG A 188 -8.24 -2.72 -24.99
N ALA A 189 -7.65 -3.90 -25.17
CA ALA A 189 -6.22 -4.10 -24.94
C ALA A 189 -5.38 -3.09 -25.78
N GLN A 190 -5.81 -2.83 -27.03
CA GLN A 190 -5.18 -1.84 -27.91
C GLN A 190 -5.43 -0.40 -27.44
N GLY A 191 -6.63 -0.08 -26.95
CA GLY A 191 -6.99 1.26 -26.46
C GLY A 191 -6.41 1.63 -25.08
N LEU A 192 -6.33 0.66 -24.16
CA LEU A 192 -5.81 0.84 -22.80
C LEU A 192 -4.29 0.92 -22.80
N ALA A 193 -3.61 0.08 -23.59
CA ALA A 193 -2.17 0.23 -23.84
C ALA A 193 -1.85 1.67 -24.32
N ARG A 194 -2.66 2.21 -25.23
CA ARG A 194 -2.48 3.58 -25.74
C ARG A 194 -2.73 4.69 -24.71
N ARG A 195 -3.50 4.44 -23.64
CA ARG A 195 -3.83 5.42 -22.58
C ARG A 195 -2.96 5.30 -21.34
N LEU A 196 -2.52 4.09 -20.99
CA LEU A 196 -1.66 3.78 -19.85
C LEU A 196 -0.17 3.86 -20.16
N THR A 197 0.21 3.97 -21.44
CA THR A 197 1.57 4.34 -21.82
C THR A 197 1.66 5.86 -21.71
N PRO A 198 2.27 6.44 -20.64
CA PRO A 198 2.72 7.82 -20.74
C PRO A 198 3.64 7.93 -21.96
N PRO A 199 3.76 9.08 -22.64
CA PRO A 199 4.86 9.26 -23.57
C PRO A 199 6.12 8.81 -22.83
N ALA A 200 6.90 7.91 -23.42
CA ALA A 200 8.09 7.37 -22.81
C ALA A 200 9.09 8.52 -22.61
N MET A 201 8.91 9.29 -21.55
CA MET A 201 9.81 10.35 -21.16
C MET A 201 11.00 9.62 -20.58
N SER A 202 12.10 9.65 -21.33
CA SER A 202 13.40 9.25 -20.84
C SER A 202 13.61 9.81 -19.42
N ARG A 203 14.33 9.06 -18.57
CA ARG A 203 14.80 9.57 -17.27
C ARG A 203 15.46 10.95 -17.40
N SER A 204 16.10 11.25 -18.53
CA SER A 204 16.65 12.57 -18.83
C SER A 204 15.58 13.66 -19.04
N ALA A 205 14.46 13.33 -19.68
CA ALA A 205 13.35 14.25 -19.93
C ALA A 205 12.56 14.55 -18.65
N LEU A 206 12.37 13.55 -17.77
CA LEU A 206 11.79 13.75 -16.44
C LEU A 206 12.71 14.60 -15.54
N LYS A 207 14.02 14.38 -15.61
CA LYS A 207 15.01 15.19 -14.88
C LYS A 207 15.08 16.63 -15.41
N ALA A 208 15.00 16.83 -16.72
CA ALA A 208 14.99 18.17 -17.34
C ALA A 208 13.72 18.96 -17.00
N ALA A 209 12.55 18.30 -16.98
CA ALA A 209 11.27 18.93 -16.63
C ALA A 209 11.15 19.29 -15.14
N LEU A 210 11.71 18.47 -14.24
CA LEU A 210 11.62 18.69 -12.79
C LEU A 210 12.75 19.56 -12.23
N PHE A 211 13.91 19.60 -12.88
CA PHE A 211 15.10 20.28 -12.36
C PHE A 211 15.68 21.37 -13.27
N GLY A 212 14.94 21.82 -14.30
CA GLY A 212 15.21 22.99 -15.16
C GLY A 212 16.69 23.29 -15.40
N ASP A 213 17.18 23.04 -16.61
CA ASP A 213 18.60 23.14 -16.99
C ASP A 213 19.32 24.31 -16.28
N ARG A 214 20.21 23.98 -15.31
CA ARG A 214 20.95 24.95 -14.48
C ARG A 214 22.09 25.61 -15.28
N SER A 215 21.84 25.91 -16.54
CA SER A 215 22.80 26.50 -17.48
C SER A 215 22.74 28.04 -17.46
N ASP A 216 21.64 28.63 -16.96
CA ASP A 216 21.43 30.09 -16.93
C ASP A 216 21.13 30.64 -15.52
N MET A 217 22.02 30.40 -14.56
CA MET A 217 22.08 31.20 -13.32
C MET A 217 23.27 32.17 -13.42
N PRO A 218 23.06 33.49 -13.31
CA PRO A 218 24.18 34.41 -13.21
C PRO A 218 25.02 34.04 -11.98
N SER A 219 26.32 33.85 -12.22
CA SER A 219 27.31 33.50 -11.20
C SER A 219 27.25 34.48 -10.03
N VAL A 220 26.88 33.98 -8.85
CA VAL A 220 27.05 34.70 -7.59
C VAL A 220 28.56 34.91 -7.39
N PRO A 221 29.04 36.16 -7.21
CA PRO A 221 30.45 36.39 -6.96
C PRO A 221 30.87 35.74 -5.63
N PRO A 222 32.09 35.19 -5.54
CA PRO A 222 32.55 34.58 -4.30
C PRO A 222 32.57 35.61 -3.17
N PRO A 223 32.21 35.23 -1.93
CA PRO A 223 32.32 36.13 -0.79
C PRO A 223 33.79 36.53 -0.57
N PRO A 224 34.06 37.74 -0.06
CA PRO A 224 35.42 38.21 0.16
C PRO A 224 36.16 37.27 1.13
N ALA A 225 37.42 36.99 0.79
CA ALA A 225 38.29 36.12 1.56
C ALA A 225 38.48 36.66 2.98
N SER A 226 37.82 36.05 3.96
CA SER A 226 38.17 36.24 5.37
C SER A 226 39.29 35.26 5.73
N SER A 227 40.44 35.82 6.08
CA SER A 227 41.61 35.15 6.61
C SER A 227 41.30 34.51 7.97
N SER A 228 40.79 33.27 7.99
CA SER A 228 40.64 32.50 9.23
C SER A 228 40.55 30.97 9.07
N LYS A 229 40.86 30.42 7.88
CA LYS A 229 40.83 28.96 7.63
C LYS A 229 42.19 28.31 7.36
N GLN A 230 43.30 29.04 7.53
CA GLN A 230 44.65 28.47 7.42
C GLN A 230 45.23 27.94 8.74
N GLU A 231 44.64 28.24 9.91
CA GLU A 231 45.17 27.78 11.20
C GLU A 231 44.61 26.42 11.69
N VAL A 232 43.61 25.83 11.04
CA VAL A 232 43.00 24.58 11.52
C VAL A 232 43.46 23.33 10.74
N LEU A 233 44.08 23.50 9.57
CA LEU A 233 44.52 22.39 8.69
C LEU A 233 46.01 22.04 8.79
N SER A 234 46.81 22.81 9.55
CA SER A 234 48.23 22.51 9.81
C SER A 234 48.46 21.62 11.04
N ALA A 235 47.45 21.42 11.89
CA ALA A 235 47.57 20.62 13.12
C ALA A 235 47.33 19.10 12.95
N TRP A 236 46.89 18.65 11.76
CA TRP A 236 46.53 17.23 11.54
C TRP A 236 47.45 16.49 10.56
N ARG A 237 48.57 17.08 10.14
CA ARG A 237 49.47 16.49 9.13
C ARG A 237 50.89 16.20 9.60
N THR A 238 51.08 16.04 10.91
CA THR A 238 52.36 15.62 11.50
C THR A 238 52.15 14.61 12.62
N GLU A 239 51.55 13.46 12.32
CA GLU A 239 51.67 12.27 13.17
C GLU A 239 51.14 11.01 12.45
N THR A 240 51.90 10.49 11.49
CA THR A 240 51.78 9.10 11.04
C THR A 240 53.14 8.60 10.54
N LYS A 241 54.00 8.16 11.45
CA LYS A 241 55.02 7.13 11.20
C LYS A 241 55.73 6.72 12.49
N THR A 242 55.18 5.74 13.21
CA THR A 242 56.00 4.85 14.05
C THR A 242 55.31 3.49 14.21
N SER A 243 56.05 2.43 13.89
CA SER A 243 55.68 1.02 14.02
C SER A 243 55.40 0.60 15.47
N PRO A 244 54.58 -0.45 15.71
CA PRO A 244 54.39 -1.00 17.06
C PRO A 244 55.49 -2.03 17.41
N PRO A 245 55.99 -2.06 18.66
CA PRO A 245 56.72 -3.20 19.20
C PRO A 245 55.81 -4.19 19.94
N ALA A 246 56.32 -5.41 20.09
CA ALA A 246 55.69 -6.60 20.67
C ALA A 246 55.72 -6.66 22.21
N SER A 247 54.69 -7.28 22.80
CA SER A 247 54.62 -8.05 24.07
C SER A 247 53.18 -8.00 24.60
N SER A 248 52.58 -8.91 25.35
CA SER A 248 52.89 -10.24 25.88
C SER A 248 51.55 -10.74 26.44
N VAL A 249 51.10 -11.93 26.04
CA VAL A 249 49.86 -12.53 26.58
C VAL A 249 50.25 -13.60 27.60
N ALA A 250 49.77 -13.44 28.83
CA ALA A 250 49.68 -14.49 29.84
C ALA A 250 48.18 -14.73 30.15
N PRO A 251 47.70 -15.98 30.29
CA PRO A 251 46.28 -16.28 30.37
C PRO A 251 45.82 -16.45 31.83
N ALA A 252 44.61 -15.99 32.15
CA ALA A 252 43.93 -16.45 33.36
C ALA A 252 42.40 -16.41 33.29
N ARG A 253 41.86 -17.63 33.36
CA ARG A 253 40.66 -18.09 34.09
C ARG A 253 39.29 -17.49 33.75
N ILE A 254 38.54 -18.36 33.08
CA ILE A 254 37.09 -18.48 33.13
C ILE A 254 36.67 -18.80 34.56
N SER A 255 35.85 -17.93 35.15
CA SER A 255 35.08 -18.21 36.36
C SER A 255 33.62 -18.43 35.97
N SER A 256 33.11 -19.56 36.41
CA SER A 256 31.78 -20.10 36.22
C SER A 256 30.74 -19.56 37.20
N LEU A 257 29.48 -19.44 36.71
CA LEU A 257 28.18 -19.66 37.39
C LEU A 257 27.70 -18.59 38.42
N PRO A 258 26.36 -18.41 38.63
CA PRO A 258 25.38 -19.49 38.76
C PRO A 258 24.06 -19.39 37.97
N ALA A 259 23.47 -20.58 37.87
CA ALA A 259 22.21 -20.93 37.25
C ALA A 259 21.00 -20.36 37.99
N ALA A 260 19.95 -20.05 37.23
CA ALA A 260 18.64 -19.70 37.73
C ALA A 260 17.92 -20.93 38.34
N PRO A 261 17.15 -20.78 39.43
CA PRO A 261 16.48 -21.89 40.09
C PRO A 261 15.26 -22.41 39.31
N ASN A 262 15.16 -23.73 39.27
CA ASN A 262 14.02 -24.50 38.79
C ASN A 262 12.74 -24.18 39.59
N LEU A 263 11.63 -23.98 38.88
CA LEU A 263 10.28 -24.07 39.45
C LEU A 263 9.63 -25.39 38.98
N PRO A 264 8.84 -26.05 39.84
CA PRO A 264 8.49 -27.46 39.73
C PRO A 264 7.35 -27.73 38.74
N SER A 265 7.45 -28.90 38.10
CA SER A 265 6.44 -29.54 37.27
C SER A 265 5.41 -30.32 38.10
N THR A 266 4.21 -30.48 37.52
CA THR A 266 3.15 -31.51 37.75
C THR A 266 2.08 -31.23 38.83
N PRO A 267 0.83 -31.74 38.70
CA PRO A 267 0.42 -32.87 37.86
C PRO A 267 -0.81 -32.70 36.95
N SER A 268 -0.83 -33.56 35.93
CA SER A 268 -1.98 -34.01 35.17
C SER A 268 -3.02 -34.69 36.08
N THR A 269 -4.31 -34.49 35.80
CA THR A 269 -5.40 -35.35 36.33
C THR A 269 -6.32 -35.74 35.16
N PRO A 270 -6.74 -37.02 35.03
CA PRO A 270 -7.51 -37.56 33.89
C PRO A 270 -9.04 -37.40 34.04
N PRO A 271 -9.85 -37.68 32.99
CA PRO A 271 -11.32 -37.65 33.04
C PRO A 271 -11.90 -38.94 33.67
N PRO A 272 -13.09 -38.91 34.27
CA PRO A 272 -14.32 -39.43 33.64
C PRO A 272 -15.57 -38.57 34.01
N SER A 273 -16.77 -38.65 33.43
CA SER A 273 -17.56 -39.82 33.04
C SER A 273 -18.66 -39.45 32.03
N GLU A 274 -18.92 -40.37 31.10
CA GLU A 274 -20.17 -40.52 30.37
C GLU A 274 -21.38 -40.62 31.32
N GLY A 275 -22.52 -40.12 30.87
CA GLY A 275 -23.80 -40.39 31.51
C GLY A 275 -24.93 -39.54 30.94
N GLY A 276 -25.76 -40.13 30.09
CA GLY A 276 -27.17 -39.73 29.96
C GLY A 276 -27.61 -39.20 28.61
N ASP A 277 -27.74 -40.11 27.66
CA ASP A 277 -28.80 -40.10 26.64
C ASP A 277 -30.16 -39.74 27.25
N THR A 278 -30.92 -38.83 26.63
CA THR A 278 -32.33 -39.04 26.24
C THR A 278 -32.95 -37.80 25.57
N SER A 279 -33.28 -37.98 24.30
CA SER A 279 -34.52 -37.52 23.63
C SER A 279 -34.81 -36.01 23.42
N GLU A 280 -34.63 -35.57 22.17
CA GLU A 280 -35.62 -34.78 21.38
C GLU A 280 -37.02 -35.47 21.40
N PRO A 281 -38.17 -34.85 21.01
CA PRO A 281 -38.32 -33.74 20.06
C PRO A 281 -39.44 -32.68 20.35
N TRP A 282 -39.33 -31.55 19.64
CA TRP A 282 -40.39 -30.74 19.00
C TRP A 282 -41.83 -30.74 19.56
N ARG A 283 -42.34 -29.55 19.95
CA ARG A 283 -43.70 -29.11 19.61
C ARG A 283 -43.84 -27.59 19.43
N ARG A 284 -44.51 -27.28 18.32
CA ARG A 284 -45.11 -26.01 17.89
C ARG A 284 -45.87 -25.28 19.01
N ARG A 285 -45.71 -23.96 19.07
CA ARG A 285 -46.80 -23.00 18.82
C ARG A 285 -46.25 -21.61 18.59
#